data_AF-A0AAU5HUX5-F1
#
_entry.id   AF-A0AAU5HUX5-F1
#
_cell.length_a   1.000
_cell.length_b   1.000
_cell.length_c   1.000
_cell.angle_alpha   90.00
_cell.angle_beta   90.00
_cell.angle_gamma   90.00
#
_symmetry.space_group_name_H-M   'P 1'
#
loop_
_entity.id
_entity.type
_entity.pdbx_description
1 polymer ?
#
loop_
_entity_poly.entity_id
_entity_poly.type
_entity_poly.pdbx_seq_one_letter_code
_entity_poly.pdbx_strand_id
1 'polypeptide(L)'
;MTHGYTAGTGTNPDPESTPAYGIPQQRQQETELAPEPKKAKGAGGRDRYLDLLRSIALVRVVVYHLFGWAWLSVLFPSMGVMFALAGSLMARSLNRPALGVIRGRLRRLLPPLWAFGAVVLVMMFASGWNPLKDPDLGGSWGVLKLFDYLVPFGAPPYPEHLGSESGLLESTWADQAAGPLWYLRAYLWFVIASPLLLWAFRRIPWATLLAPLALTAVVGTGLVTIPGETGNAVSDFAVYGGCWVLGFAHHEGVLKKVPRYLAVSGATLIMGFGLWWASGHLGPDGWDLNDIPLAQAAWSFGVVVILLQYAPSWQQLPGRLARWDKLVTLSNNRAVTIYLWHNLLIMATVPIIDQLYNLPFMESDAATSLLDKADTFLMFLLIWPLIAVAILAFGWIEDIAAKRSPRLWPNGVVRGRSRRKVASS
;
A
#
# COMPACT_ATOMS: atom_id res chain seq x y z
N MET A 1 10.51 45.51 -84.17
CA MET A 1 11.79 45.48 -84.90
C MET A 1 12.87 45.26 -83.86
N THR A 2 13.17 43.99 -83.57
CA THR A 2 14.16 43.13 -84.24
C THR A 2 15.55 43.35 -83.68
N HIS A 3 16.09 42.27 -83.10
CA HIS A 3 17.49 41.80 -83.17
C HIS A 3 18.62 42.75 -82.74
N GLY A 4 19.77 42.31 -82.21
CA GLY A 4 20.36 40.99 -82.01
C GLY A 4 21.53 41.14 -81.02
N TYR A 5 21.82 40.15 -80.18
CA TYR A 5 22.74 39.03 -80.45
C TYR A 5 24.17 39.42 -80.84
N THR A 6 25.14 39.02 -80.00
CA THR A 6 26.28 38.11 -80.31
C THR A 6 26.99 37.78 -78.99
N ALA A 7 26.91 36.52 -78.52
CA ALA A 7 27.94 35.45 -78.66
C ALA A 7 29.00 35.53 -77.54
N GLY A 8 29.30 34.53 -76.71
CA GLY A 8 28.99 33.10 -76.74
C GLY A 8 30.27 32.28 -76.95
N THR A 9 30.98 31.94 -75.88
CA THR A 9 31.81 30.72 -75.64
C THR A 9 32.16 30.77 -74.13
N GLY A 10 31.90 29.79 -73.26
CA GLY A 10 31.58 28.39 -73.43
C GLY A 10 32.73 27.54 -72.87
N THR A 11 32.77 27.32 -71.55
CA THR A 11 33.07 26.01 -70.92
C THR A 11 32.93 26.10 -69.39
N ASN A 12 31.83 25.51 -68.92
CA ASN A 12 31.48 25.14 -67.54
C ASN A 12 32.25 23.86 -67.11
N PRO A 13 32.21 23.38 -65.84
CA PRO A 13 31.14 23.64 -64.86
C PRO A 13 31.57 23.97 -63.41
N ASP A 14 30.89 24.99 -62.92
CA ASP A 14 30.25 25.23 -61.62
C ASP A 14 29.41 24.04 -61.07
N PRO A 15 28.90 24.04 -59.80
CA PRO A 15 28.40 25.22 -59.06
C PRO A 15 28.99 25.43 -57.66
N GLU A 16 29.28 26.67 -57.26
CA GLU A 16 28.35 27.76 -56.93
C GLU A 16 27.47 27.41 -55.71
N SER A 17 27.29 28.28 -54.71
CA SER A 17 26.84 29.65 -54.90
C SER A 17 27.29 30.64 -53.82
N THR A 18 28.08 31.59 -54.29
CA THR A 18 28.10 33.05 -54.10
C THR A 18 27.10 33.75 -53.14
N PRO A 19 27.56 34.77 -52.39
CA PRO A 19 26.76 35.75 -51.64
C PRO A 19 26.60 37.08 -52.41
N ALA A 20 25.55 37.88 -52.14
CA ALA A 20 25.52 39.33 -52.46
C ALA A 20 24.32 40.11 -51.88
N TYR A 21 24.64 41.23 -51.21
CA TYR A 21 24.05 42.59 -51.27
C TYR A 21 22.51 42.80 -51.22
N GLY A 22 21.92 43.73 -50.44
CA GLY A 22 22.41 44.72 -49.49
C GLY A 22 21.31 45.70 -49.02
N ILE A 23 21.56 46.38 -47.89
CA ILE A 23 21.04 47.69 -47.41
C ILE A 23 19.52 47.80 -47.04
N PRO A 24 19.07 48.58 -46.02
CA PRO A 24 19.59 48.97 -44.71
C PRO A 24 18.60 48.66 -43.53
N GLN A 25 19.13 48.80 -42.32
CA GLN A 25 18.54 48.63 -40.98
C GLN A 25 17.06 49.05 -40.79
N GLN A 26 16.18 48.06 -40.56
CA GLN A 26 14.87 48.22 -39.92
C GLN A 26 14.71 47.15 -38.84
N ARG A 27 14.43 47.59 -37.61
CA ARG A 27 14.14 46.76 -36.44
C ARG A 27 12.86 45.95 -36.72
N GLN A 28 13.02 44.76 -37.30
CA GLN A 28 11.92 43.85 -37.58
C GLN A 28 11.80 42.85 -36.44
N GLN A 29 10.62 42.86 -35.84
CA GLN A 29 10.08 41.94 -34.85
C GLN A 29 10.43 40.49 -35.22
N GLU A 30 11.43 39.94 -34.53
CA GLU A 30 11.56 38.51 -34.42
C GLU A 30 10.35 38.05 -33.59
N THR A 31 9.52 37.24 -34.22
CA THR A 31 8.33 36.64 -33.61
C THR A 31 8.75 35.97 -32.31
N GLU A 32 8.40 36.62 -31.20
CA GLU A 32 8.49 36.07 -29.85
C GLU A 32 7.57 34.85 -29.81
N LEU A 33 8.14 33.70 -30.17
CA LEU A 33 7.56 32.40 -29.94
C LEU A 33 7.17 32.38 -28.46
N ALA A 34 5.85 32.34 -28.25
CA ALA A 34 5.23 32.30 -26.94
C ALA A 34 6.06 31.44 -25.99
N PRO A 35 6.35 31.92 -24.77
CA PRO A 35 7.16 31.15 -23.83
C PRO A 35 6.51 29.77 -23.72
N GLU A 36 7.29 28.73 -24.06
CA GLU A 36 6.91 27.36 -23.76
C GLU A 36 6.32 27.36 -22.35
N PRO A 37 5.12 26.79 -22.13
CA PRO A 37 4.53 26.78 -20.81
C PRO A 37 5.56 26.17 -19.89
N LYS A 38 6.18 27.00 -19.05
CA LYS A 38 7.14 26.60 -18.02
C LYS A 38 6.49 25.42 -17.35
N LYS A 39 6.99 24.21 -17.62
CA LYS A 39 6.56 22.98 -16.93
C LYS A 39 6.52 23.36 -15.47
N ALA A 40 5.32 23.43 -14.91
CA ALA A 40 5.09 23.93 -13.58
C ALA A 40 6.03 23.15 -12.65
N LYS A 41 7.07 23.82 -12.15
CA LYS A 41 7.95 23.31 -11.10
C LYS A 41 7.09 23.23 -9.83
N GLY A 42 6.27 22.19 -9.73
CA GLY A 42 5.29 22.03 -8.65
C GLY A 42 4.61 20.66 -8.53
N ALA A 43 4.84 19.72 -9.46
CA ALA A 43 4.16 18.41 -9.46
C ALA A 43 5.02 17.24 -8.93
N GLY A 44 6.04 17.52 -8.11
CA GLY A 44 6.96 16.53 -7.53
C GLY A 44 6.77 16.24 -6.04
N GLY A 45 5.74 16.84 -5.42
CA GLY A 45 5.50 16.75 -3.98
C GLY A 45 4.93 15.40 -3.52
N ARG A 46 5.26 15.03 -2.28
CA ARG A 46 4.59 13.97 -1.53
C ARG A 46 3.24 14.51 -1.03
N ASP A 47 2.14 13.82 -1.30
CA ASP A 47 0.81 14.24 -0.88
C ASP A 47 0.53 13.80 0.57
N ARG A 48 0.42 14.78 1.48
CA ARG A 48 0.22 14.55 2.91
C ARG A 48 -1.18 14.07 3.26
N TYR A 49 -2.17 14.30 2.40
CA TYR A 49 -3.50 13.74 2.59
C TYR A 49 -3.48 12.22 2.42
N LEU A 50 -2.84 11.72 1.36
CA LEU A 50 -2.69 10.28 1.12
C LEU A 50 -1.82 9.61 2.20
N ASP A 51 -0.78 10.30 2.68
CA ASP A 51 0.01 9.83 3.84
C ASP A 51 -0.84 9.71 5.12
N LEU A 52 -1.75 10.67 5.36
CA LEU A 52 -2.64 10.66 6.50
C LEU A 52 -3.61 9.47 6.42
N LEU A 53 -4.27 9.27 5.27
CA LEU A 53 -5.16 8.13 5.05
C LEU A 53 -4.44 6.79 5.30
N ARG A 54 -3.22 6.64 4.80
CA ARG A 54 -2.41 5.44 5.03
C ARG A 54 -2.06 5.25 6.51
N SER A 55 -1.80 6.34 7.23
CA SER A 55 -1.54 6.28 8.68
C SER A 55 -2.77 5.87 9.47
N ILE A 56 -3.93 6.43 9.12
CA ILE A 56 -5.22 6.07 9.72
C ILE A 56 -5.54 4.61 9.45
N ALA A 57 -5.34 4.14 8.21
CA ALA A 57 -5.52 2.73 7.85
C ALA A 57 -4.67 1.82 8.72
N LEU A 58 -3.38 2.14 8.87
CA LEU A 58 -2.45 1.34 9.65
C LEU A 58 -2.82 1.31 11.14
N VAL A 59 -3.16 2.45 11.73
CA VAL A 59 -3.61 2.53 13.13
C VAL A 59 -4.91 1.74 13.32
N ARG A 60 -5.89 1.90 12.42
CA ARG A 60 -7.15 1.14 12.51
C ARG A 60 -6.93 -0.35 12.32
N VAL A 61 -5.97 -0.79 11.50
CA VAL A 61 -5.61 -2.22 11.38
C VAL A 61 -5.09 -2.76 12.71
N VAL A 62 -4.23 -2.03 13.42
CA VAL A 62 -3.76 -2.45 14.76
C VAL A 62 -4.92 -2.52 15.76
N VAL A 63 -5.77 -1.48 15.79
CA VAL A 63 -6.94 -1.43 16.69
C VAL A 63 -7.93 -2.55 16.38
N TYR A 64 -8.15 -2.85 15.11
CA TYR A 64 -9.06 -3.91 14.67
C TYR A 64 -8.59 -5.29 15.15
N HIS A 65 -7.32 -5.64 14.97
CA HIS A 65 -6.82 -6.93 15.43
C HIS A 65 -6.75 -7.04 16.96
N LEU A 66 -6.65 -5.91 17.66
CA LEU A 66 -6.62 -5.92 19.12
C LEU A 66 -8.01 -6.12 19.73
N PHE A 67 -9.05 -5.52 19.14
CA PHE A 67 -10.40 -5.53 19.71
C PHE A 67 -11.40 -6.46 19.00
N GLY A 68 -11.10 -6.94 17.78
CA GLY A 68 -12.03 -7.73 16.97
C GLY A 68 -13.31 -6.98 16.57
N TRP A 69 -13.31 -5.64 16.61
CA TRP A 69 -14.52 -4.86 16.40
C TRP A 69 -14.95 -4.83 14.94
N ALA A 70 -15.94 -5.67 14.60
CA ALA A 70 -16.53 -5.79 13.28
C ALA A 70 -16.93 -4.43 12.66
N TRP A 71 -17.54 -3.53 13.43
CA TRP A 71 -17.98 -2.22 12.94
C TRP A 71 -16.84 -1.34 12.39
N LEU A 72 -15.58 -1.61 12.76
CA LEU A 72 -14.44 -0.88 12.22
C LEU A 72 -14.27 -1.13 10.71
N SER A 73 -14.72 -2.28 10.16
CA SER A 73 -14.61 -2.56 8.71
C SER A 73 -15.62 -1.73 7.91
N VAL A 74 -16.77 -1.44 8.53
CA VAL A 74 -17.73 -0.46 8.04
C VAL A 74 -17.19 0.97 8.19
N LEU A 75 -16.68 1.36 9.36
CA LEU A 75 -16.23 2.75 9.59
C LEU A 75 -15.12 3.17 8.62
N PHE A 76 -14.11 2.34 8.43
CA PHE A 76 -12.96 2.68 7.59
C PHE A 76 -12.34 1.43 6.95
N PRO A 77 -12.66 1.11 5.68
CA PRO A 77 -12.17 -0.06 4.98
C PRO A 77 -10.68 0.07 4.63
N SER A 78 -9.83 -0.25 5.60
CA SER A 78 -8.39 0.02 5.55
C SER A 78 -7.70 -0.66 4.37
N MET A 79 -8.03 -1.92 4.10
CA MET A 79 -7.41 -2.68 3.01
C MET A 79 -7.74 -2.04 1.65
N GLY A 80 -9.02 -1.76 1.39
CA GLY A 80 -9.46 -1.08 0.16
C GLY A 80 -8.77 0.28 -0.04
N VAL A 81 -8.71 1.10 1.01
CA VAL A 81 -7.99 2.38 0.98
C VAL A 81 -6.50 2.18 0.67
N MET A 82 -5.83 1.25 1.37
CA MET A 82 -4.40 0.99 1.15
C MET A 82 -4.11 0.51 -0.28
N PHE A 83 -4.95 -0.35 -0.86
CA PHE A 83 -4.82 -0.77 -2.26
C PHE A 83 -5.06 0.38 -3.25
N ALA A 84 -6.03 1.26 -2.99
CA ALA A 84 -6.27 2.43 -3.83
C ALA A 84 -5.10 3.43 -3.81
N LEU A 85 -4.56 3.71 -2.63
CA LEU A 85 -3.38 4.56 -2.47
C LEU A 85 -2.16 3.95 -3.16
N ALA A 86 -1.97 2.64 -3.03
CA ALA A 86 -0.90 1.91 -3.69
C ALA A 86 -1.05 1.95 -5.23
N GLY A 87 -2.27 1.78 -5.75
CA GLY A 87 -2.59 1.92 -7.17
C GLY A 87 -2.25 3.30 -7.71
N SER A 88 -2.65 4.38 -7.03
CA SER A 88 -2.30 5.76 -7.42
C SER A 88 -0.78 5.98 -7.48
N LEU A 89 -0.04 5.52 -6.47
CA LEU A 89 1.42 5.57 -6.47
C LEU A 89 2.04 4.70 -7.56
N MET A 90 1.40 3.58 -7.92
CA MET A 90 1.85 2.67 -8.97
C MET A 90 1.69 3.28 -10.35
N ALA A 91 0.53 3.89 -10.66
CA ALA A 91 0.33 4.66 -11.88
C ALA A 91 1.42 5.73 -12.06
N ARG A 92 1.73 6.48 -10.99
CA ARG A 92 2.84 7.45 -11.00
C ARG A 92 4.20 6.82 -11.33
N SER A 93 4.44 5.62 -10.78
CA SER A 93 5.72 4.93 -10.93
C SER A 93 5.90 4.35 -12.33
N LEU A 94 4.82 3.89 -12.97
CA LEU A 94 4.79 3.27 -14.30
C LEU A 94 5.00 4.25 -15.46
N ASN A 95 5.24 5.54 -15.18
CA ASN A 95 5.86 6.47 -16.12
C ASN A 95 7.33 6.11 -16.44
N ARG A 96 7.89 5.12 -15.72
CA ARG A 96 9.22 4.54 -15.93
C ARG A 96 9.08 3.10 -16.43
N PRO A 97 10.13 2.47 -16.99
CA PRO A 97 10.08 1.10 -17.47
C PRO A 97 9.53 0.12 -16.41
N ALA A 98 8.51 -0.66 -16.79
CA ALA A 98 7.72 -1.49 -15.88
C ALA A 98 8.57 -2.45 -15.04
N LEU A 99 9.52 -3.15 -15.67
CA LEU A 99 10.42 -4.09 -14.97
C LEU A 99 11.25 -3.39 -13.87
N GLY A 100 11.71 -2.17 -14.13
CA GLY A 100 12.45 -1.38 -13.13
C GLY A 100 11.56 -0.96 -11.95
N VAL A 101 10.29 -0.66 -12.21
CA VAL A 101 9.30 -0.32 -11.17
C VAL A 101 8.97 -1.54 -10.31
N ILE A 102 8.68 -2.68 -10.94
CA ILE A 102 8.36 -3.95 -10.26
C ILE A 102 9.55 -4.36 -9.40
N ARG A 103 10.75 -4.48 -9.97
CA ARG A 103 11.98 -4.81 -9.21
C ARG A 103 12.23 -3.84 -8.06
N GLY A 104 11.96 -2.55 -8.28
CA GLY A 104 12.08 -1.52 -7.25
C GLY A 104 11.09 -1.69 -6.09
N ARG A 105 9.88 -2.19 -6.35
CA ARG A 105 8.87 -2.48 -5.31
C ARG A 105 9.16 -3.80 -4.58
N LEU A 106 9.47 -4.87 -5.31
CA LEU A 106 9.88 -6.14 -4.70
C LEU A 106 11.07 -5.94 -3.76
N ARG A 107 12.10 -5.20 -4.19
CA ARG A 107 13.27 -4.90 -3.36
C ARG A 107 12.92 -4.11 -2.08
N ARG A 108 11.83 -3.34 -2.07
CA ARG A 108 11.37 -2.61 -0.88
C ARG A 108 10.53 -3.47 0.06
N LEU A 109 9.89 -4.51 -0.47
CA LEU A 109 8.95 -5.36 0.25
C LEU A 109 9.61 -6.62 0.81
N LEU A 110 10.44 -7.29 -0.01
CA LEU A 110 10.99 -8.60 0.29
C LEU A 110 11.97 -8.58 1.48
N PRO A 111 12.91 -7.62 1.63
CA PRO A 111 13.83 -7.68 2.76
C PRO A 111 13.17 -7.56 4.15
N PRO A 112 12.20 -6.64 4.37
CA PRO A 112 11.41 -6.66 5.62
C PRO A 112 10.63 -7.97 5.82
N LEU A 113 10.05 -8.53 4.77
CA LEU A 113 9.38 -9.84 4.82
C LEU A 113 10.35 -10.95 5.24
N TRP A 114 11.56 -11.00 4.67
CA TRP A 114 12.55 -12.01 5.04
C TRP A 114 13.00 -11.90 6.48
N ALA A 115 13.15 -10.68 7.00
CA ALA A 115 13.50 -10.47 8.40
C ALA A 115 12.39 -10.95 9.34
N PHE A 116 11.14 -10.65 9.01
CA PHE A 116 9.98 -11.14 9.76
C PHE A 116 9.84 -12.66 9.66
N GLY A 117 9.87 -13.20 8.43
CA GLY A 117 9.77 -14.63 8.15
C GLY A 117 10.87 -15.43 8.82
N ALA A 118 12.12 -14.92 8.87
CA ALA A 118 13.20 -15.58 9.61
C ALA A 118 12.88 -15.71 11.10
N VAL A 119 12.34 -14.66 11.74
CA VAL A 119 11.99 -14.71 13.17
C VAL A 119 10.80 -15.63 13.40
N VAL A 120 9.73 -15.49 12.62
CA VAL A 120 8.52 -16.30 12.78
C VAL A 120 8.78 -17.77 12.48
N LEU A 121 9.52 -18.11 11.43
CA LEU A 121 9.88 -19.51 11.12
C LEU A 121 10.74 -20.12 12.23
N VAL A 122 11.73 -19.38 12.75
CA VAL A 122 12.55 -19.87 13.88
C VAL A 122 11.67 -20.13 15.10
N MET A 123 10.74 -19.23 15.41
CA MET A 123 9.78 -19.44 16.50
C MET A 123 8.89 -20.66 16.24
N MET A 124 8.36 -20.82 15.02
CA MET A 124 7.49 -21.97 14.67
C MET A 124 8.24 -23.30 14.82
N PHE A 125 9.47 -23.39 14.30
CA PHE A 125 10.30 -24.59 14.43
C PHE A 125 10.70 -24.85 15.89
N ALA A 126 11.01 -23.80 16.66
CA ALA A 126 11.31 -23.94 18.09
C ALA A 126 10.10 -24.41 18.90
N SER A 127 8.88 -24.03 18.49
CA SER A 127 7.62 -24.50 19.06
C SER A 127 7.20 -25.89 18.57
N GLY A 128 8.05 -26.59 17.78
CA GLY A 128 7.83 -27.97 17.38
C GLY A 128 7.10 -28.16 16.05
N TRP A 129 6.86 -27.10 15.27
CA TRP A 129 6.26 -27.24 13.95
C TRP A 129 7.18 -28.04 13.01
N ASN A 130 6.61 -29.06 12.36
CA ASN A 130 7.33 -29.89 11.41
C ASN A 130 6.59 -29.91 10.06
N PRO A 131 7.02 -29.11 9.07
CA PRO A 131 6.40 -29.03 7.76
C PRO A 131 6.30 -30.36 6.99
N LEU A 132 7.16 -31.34 7.28
CA LEU A 132 7.13 -32.65 6.62
C LEU A 132 6.00 -33.55 7.12
N LYS A 133 5.52 -33.30 8.34
CA LYS A 133 4.48 -34.08 9.02
C LYS A 133 3.15 -33.33 9.09
N ASP A 134 3.13 -32.10 8.60
CA ASP A 134 1.96 -31.25 8.61
C ASP A 134 0.95 -31.74 7.56
N PRO A 135 -0.26 -32.16 7.98
CA PRO A 135 -1.27 -32.68 7.07
C PRO A 135 -1.75 -31.62 6.05
N ASP A 136 -1.71 -30.33 6.39
CA ASP A 136 -2.21 -29.24 5.56
C ASP A 136 -1.22 -28.86 4.44
N LEU A 137 0.05 -29.19 4.63
CA LEU A 137 1.10 -28.99 3.64
C LEU A 137 1.12 -30.07 2.55
N GLY A 138 0.55 -31.26 2.81
CA GLY A 138 0.50 -32.35 1.83
C GLY A 138 1.83 -33.12 1.70
N GLY A 139 2.60 -33.23 2.80
CA GLY A 139 3.83 -34.02 2.89
C GLY A 139 5.08 -33.36 2.30
N SER A 140 6.01 -34.15 1.77
CA SER A 140 7.37 -33.67 1.39
C SER A 140 7.38 -32.59 0.31
N TRP A 141 6.41 -32.59 -0.61
CA TRP A 141 6.26 -31.54 -1.63
C TRP A 141 5.68 -30.24 -1.04
N GLY A 142 4.96 -30.33 0.08
CA GLY A 142 4.44 -29.19 0.82
C GLY A 142 5.50 -28.26 1.36
N VAL A 143 6.70 -28.78 1.65
CA VAL A 143 7.85 -27.98 2.10
C VAL A 143 8.26 -26.94 1.06
N LEU A 144 7.98 -27.17 -0.23
CA LEU A 144 8.22 -26.17 -1.28
C LEU A 144 7.37 -24.90 -1.07
N LYS A 145 6.21 -24.99 -0.41
CA LYS A 145 5.39 -23.82 -0.05
C LYS A 145 6.11 -22.89 0.93
N LEU A 146 7.13 -23.35 1.66
CA LEU A 146 7.99 -22.45 2.46
C LEU A 146 8.71 -21.42 1.59
N PHE A 147 8.85 -21.66 0.28
CA PHE A 147 9.35 -20.65 -0.66
C PHE A 147 8.50 -19.37 -0.66
N ASP A 148 7.23 -19.44 -0.27
CA ASP A 148 6.36 -18.26 -0.17
C ASP A 148 6.83 -17.25 0.89
N TYR A 149 7.64 -17.68 1.87
CA TYR A 149 8.34 -16.75 2.78
C TYR A 149 9.48 -15.96 2.11
N LEU A 150 10.02 -16.48 1.00
CA LEU A 150 11.02 -15.76 0.19
C LEU A 150 10.34 -14.89 -0.87
N VAL A 151 9.36 -15.42 -1.57
CA VAL A 151 8.58 -14.69 -2.58
C VAL A 151 7.12 -15.08 -2.42
N PRO A 152 6.24 -14.18 -1.93
CA PRO A 152 4.87 -14.52 -1.56
C PRO A 152 3.97 -14.63 -2.80
N PHE A 153 4.18 -15.66 -3.63
CA PHE A 153 3.30 -15.97 -4.75
C PHE A 153 2.00 -16.60 -4.24
N GLY A 154 2.09 -17.51 -3.27
CA GLY A 154 1.01 -18.00 -2.43
C GLY A 154 1.03 -17.37 -1.03
N ALA A 155 0.09 -17.74 -0.15
CA ALA A 155 0.20 -17.40 1.26
C ALA A 155 1.30 -18.28 1.89
N PRO A 156 2.25 -17.67 2.61
CA PRO A 156 3.23 -18.43 3.38
C PRO A 156 2.53 -19.41 4.31
N PRO A 157 2.88 -20.71 4.31
CA PRO A 157 2.20 -21.69 5.12
C PRO A 157 2.55 -21.51 6.60
N TYR A 158 1.58 -21.78 7.46
CA TYR A 158 1.72 -21.78 8.91
C TYR A 158 0.73 -22.79 9.50
N PRO A 159 1.03 -23.39 10.66
CA PRO A 159 0.08 -24.24 11.36
C PRO A 159 -1.01 -23.37 12.01
N GLU A 160 -2.27 -23.78 11.90
CA GLU A 160 -3.40 -23.11 12.56
C GLU A 160 -3.27 -23.19 14.08
N HIS A 161 -2.88 -24.37 14.58
CA HIS A 161 -2.65 -24.62 16.00
C HIS A 161 -1.19 -24.99 16.28
N LEU A 162 -0.49 -24.13 17.00
CA LEU A 162 0.87 -24.33 17.45
C LEU A 162 1.08 -23.61 18.77
N GLY A 163 1.46 -24.32 19.84
CA GLY A 163 1.60 -23.74 21.18
C GLY A 163 0.65 -24.39 22.18
N SER A 164 0.38 -23.70 23.29
CA SER A 164 -0.51 -24.19 24.35
C SER A 164 -1.12 -23.01 25.10
N GLU A 165 -2.37 -23.15 25.54
CA GLU A 165 -3.05 -22.11 26.34
C GLU A 165 -2.29 -21.73 27.62
N SER A 166 -1.54 -22.66 28.21
CA SER A 166 -0.71 -22.43 29.40
C SER A 166 0.75 -22.05 29.11
N GLY A 167 1.11 -21.87 27.83
CA GLY A 167 2.48 -21.61 27.39
C GLY A 167 2.76 -20.13 27.20
N LEU A 168 4.02 -19.78 26.89
CA LEU A 168 4.39 -18.40 26.52
C LEU A 168 3.75 -17.90 25.22
N LEU A 169 3.25 -18.82 24.40
CA LEU A 169 2.59 -18.54 23.12
C LEU A 169 1.26 -19.30 23.08
N GLU A 170 0.17 -18.57 22.85
CA GLU A 170 -1.19 -19.10 22.72
C GLU A 170 -1.31 -20.11 21.57
N SER A 171 -2.29 -21.02 21.62
CA SER A 171 -2.46 -22.09 20.64
C SER A 171 -2.58 -21.63 19.18
N THR A 172 -3.03 -20.40 18.89
CA THR A 172 -3.23 -19.88 17.52
C THR A 172 -2.21 -18.81 17.13
N TRP A 173 -1.10 -18.67 17.87
CA TRP A 173 -0.17 -17.56 17.65
C TRP A 173 0.42 -17.53 16.23
N ALA A 174 0.61 -18.70 15.63
CA ALA A 174 1.15 -18.84 14.29
C ALA A 174 0.22 -18.23 13.23
N ASP A 175 -1.09 -18.47 13.34
CA ASP A 175 -2.11 -17.88 12.47
C ASP A 175 -2.20 -16.36 12.67
N GLN A 176 -2.22 -15.90 13.93
CA GLN A 176 -2.24 -14.46 14.22
C GLN A 176 -1.01 -13.71 13.66
N ALA A 177 0.18 -14.33 13.74
CA ALA A 177 1.41 -13.73 13.23
C ALA A 177 1.52 -13.78 11.70
N ALA A 178 1.28 -14.93 11.08
CA ALA A 178 1.52 -15.16 9.66
C ALA A 178 0.29 -14.94 8.77
N GLY A 179 -0.92 -15.03 9.30
CA GLY A 179 -2.18 -14.77 8.60
C GLY A 179 -2.17 -13.45 7.82
N PRO A 180 -1.76 -12.30 8.40
CA PRO A 180 -1.66 -11.03 7.69
C PRO A 180 -0.74 -11.03 6.45
N LEU A 181 0.10 -12.05 6.24
CA LEU A 181 0.97 -12.12 5.06
C LEU A 181 0.19 -12.23 3.73
N TRP A 182 -1.11 -12.57 3.76
CA TRP A 182 -2.00 -12.52 2.59
C TRP A 182 -1.95 -11.17 1.88
N TYR A 183 -1.81 -10.06 2.62
CA TYR A 183 -1.75 -8.72 2.02
C TYR A 183 -0.51 -8.55 1.14
N LEU A 184 0.63 -9.13 1.54
CA LEU A 184 1.87 -9.05 0.76
C LEU A 184 1.75 -9.86 -0.52
N ARG A 185 1.10 -11.03 -0.46
CA ARG A 185 0.73 -11.83 -1.64
C ARG A 185 -0.14 -11.02 -2.59
N ALA A 186 -1.27 -10.50 -2.10
CA ALA A 186 -2.19 -9.70 -2.91
C ALA A 186 -1.49 -8.48 -3.51
N TYR A 187 -0.69 -7.75 -2.72
CA TYR A 187 0.10 -6.62 -3.17
C TYR A 187 1.11 -7.00 -4.26
N LEU A 188 1.79 -8.14 -4.13
CA LEU A 188 2.71 -8.64 -5.15
C LEU A 188 2.00 -8.87 -6.48
N TRP A 189 0.85 -9.56 -6.45
CA TRP A 189 0.03 -9.80 -7.64
C TRP A 189 -0.45 -8.51 -8.29
N PHE A 190 -0.91 -7.52 -7.50
CA PHE A 190 -1.24 -6.21 -8.05
C PHE A 190 -0.05 -5.50 -8.66
N VAL A 191 1.13 -5.57 -8.04
CA VAL A 191 2.35 -4.95 -8.58
C VAL A 191 2.74 -5.56 -9.92
N ILE A 192 2.65 -6.89 -10.05
CA ILE A 192 2.95 -7.62 -11.28
C ILE A 192 1.90 -7.34 -12.36
N ALA A 193 0.62 -7.34 -12.01
CA ALA A 193 -0.49 -7.11 -12.94
C ALA A 193 -0.63 -5.65 -13.38
N SER A 194 -0.10 -4.69 -12.61
CA SER A 194 -0.30 -3.25 -12.82
C SER A 194 0.07 -2.71 -14.20
N PRO A 195 1.15 -3.14 -14.88
CA PRO A 195 1.44 -2.67 -16.24
C PRO A 195 0.30 -3.02 -17.22
N LEU A 196 -0.23 -4.24 -17.11
CA LEU A 196 -1.35 -4.71 -17.92
C LEU A 196 -2.65 -4.00 -17.52
N LEU A 197 -2.95 -3.92 -16.22
CA LEU A 197 -4.14 -3.23 -15.71
C LEU A 197 -4.16 -1.74 -16.08
N LEU A 198 -3.02 -1.06 -16.01
CA LEU A 198 -2.91 0.35 -16.38
C LEU A 198 -3.06 0.54 -17.90
N TRP A 199 -2.48 -0.37 -18.69
CA TRP A 199 -2.69 -0.39 -20.14
C TRP A 199 -4.17 -0.59 -20.48
N ALA A 200 -4.84 -1.56 -19.85
CA ALA A 200 -6.27 -1.84 -20.03
C ALA A 200 -7.12 -0.63 -19.60
N PHE A 201 -6.81 -0.03 -18.45
CA PHE A 201 -7.50 1.14 -17.93
C PHE A 201 -7.41 2.34 -18.89
N ARG A 202 -6.24 2.56 -19.52
CA ARG A 202 -6.08 3.63 -20.51
C ARG A 202 -6.85 3.39 -21.81
N ARG A 203 -7.17 2.13 -22.14
CA ARG A 203 -7.94 1.75 -23.33
C ARG A 203 -9.44 1.73 -23.08
N ILE A 204 -9.86 1.09 -22.00
CA ILE A 204 -11.25 0.81 -21.63
C ILE A 204 -11.44 1.02 -20.11
N PRO A 205 -11.44 2.29 -19.64
CA PRO A 205 -11.37 2.62 -18.21
C PRO A 205 -12.52 2.05 -17.39
N TRP A 206 -13.75 2.18 -17.88
CA TRP A 206 -14.94 1.72 -17.18
C TRP A 206 -15.01 0.20 -17.06
N ALA A 207 -14.67 -0.52 -18.12
CA ALA A 207 -14.61 -1.99 -18.09
C ALA A 207 -13.53 -2.47 -17.11
N THR A 208 -12.34 -1.85 -17.13
CA THR A 208 -11.25 -2.22 -16.22
C THR A 208 -11.58 -1.90 -14.76
N LEU A 209 -12.37 -0.84 -14.52
CA LEU A 209 -12.80 -0.43 -13.18
C LEU A 209 -13.88 -1.36 -12.60
N LEU A 210 -14.86 -1.76 -13.42
CA LEU A 210 -15.99 -2.57 -12.98
C LEU A 210 -15.73 -4.08 -13.03
N ALA A 211 -14.76 -4.53 -13.84
CA ALA A 211 -14.43 -5.95 -13.98
C ALA A 211 -14.08 -6.65 -12.64
N PRO A 212 -13.28 -6.05 -11.72
CA PRO A 212 -13.02 -6.67 -10.42
C PRO A 212 -14.28 -6.81 -9.54
N LEU A 213 -15.21 -5.84 -9.61
CA LEU A 213 -16.48 -5.93 -8.89
C LEU A 213 -17.35 -7.06 -9.44
N ALA A 214 -17.42 -7.18 -10.77
CA ALA A 214 -18.13 -8.28 -11.43
C ALA A 214 -17.47 -9.64 -11.10
N LEU A 215 -16.14 -9.72 -11.11
CA LEU A 215 -15.41 -10.93 -10.72
C LEU A 215 -15.68 -11.28 -9.25
N THR A 216 -15.76 -10.29 -8.36
CA THR A 216 -16.12 -10.51 -6.96
C THR A 216 -17.54 -11.04 -6.82
N ALA A 217 -18.48 -10.56 -7.64
CA ALA A 217 -19.83 -11.11 -7.65
C ALA A 217 -19.84 -12.58 -8.12
N VAL A 218 -19.00 -12.96 -9.09
CA VAL A 218 -18.91 -14.35 -9.57
C VAL A 218 -18.27 -15.27 -8.52
N VAL A 219 -17.12 -14.88 -7.96
CA VAL A 219 -16.38 -15.74 -7.03
C VAL A 219 -16.99 -15.69 -5.62
N GLY A 220 -17.41 -14.51 -5.17
CA GLY A 220 -17.93 -14.28 -3.83
C GLY A 220 -19.37 -14.77 -3.58
N THR A 221 -20.13 -15.07 -4.63
CA THR A 221 -21.46 -15.72 -4.49
C THR A 221 -21.40 -17.24 -4.55
N GLY A 222 -20.21 -17.80 -4.77
CA GLY A 222 -20.03 -19.24 -4.93
C GLY A 222 -20.45 -19.78 -6.30
N LEU A 223 -20.77 -18.92 -7.29
CA LEU A 223 -21.01 -19.37 -8.67
C LEU A 223 -19.81 -20.09 -9.26
N VAL A 224 -18.60 -19.64 -8.89
CA VAL A 224 -17.34 -20.32 -9.21
C VAL A 224 -16.51 -20.43 -7.94
N THR A 225 -16.24 -21.65 -7.50
CA THR A 225 -15.33 -21.93 -6.38
C THR A 225 -13.99 -22.41 -6.91
N ILE A 226 -12.92 -21.77 -6.48
CA ILE A 226 -11.55 -22.18 -6.77
C ILE A 226 -10.96 -22.63 -5.44
N PRO A 227 -10.59 -23.91 -5.27
CA PRO A 227 -10.10 -24.40 -4.00
C PRO A 227 -8.68 -23.93 -3.70
N GLY A 228 -8.37 -23.82 -2.41
CA GLY A 228 -7.02 -23.57 -1.90
C GLY A 228 -6.46 -22.19 -2.22
N GLU A 229 -5.13 -22.09 -2.18
CA GLU A 229 -4.40 -20.83 -2.24
C GLU A 229 -4.62 -20.00 -3.50
N THR A 230 -4.82 -20.66 -4.64
CA THR A 230 -5.15 -19.99 -5.89
C THR A 230 -6.50 -19.27 -5.78
N GLY A 231 -7.49 -19.89 -5.13
CA GLY A 231 -8.80 -19.26 -4.90
C GLY A 231 -8.70 -18.05 -3.99
N ASN A 232 -7.93 -18.16 -2.91
CA ASN A 232 -7.67 -17.05 -2.00
C ASN A 232 -7.02 -15.86 -2.73
N ALA A 233 -6.01 -16.11 -3.57
CA ALA A 233 -5.36 -15.07 -4.37
C ALA A 233 -6.31 -14.42 -5.39
N VAL A 234 -7.18 -15.20 -6.04
CA VAL A 234 -8.19 -14.68 -6.98
C VAL A 234 -9.24 -13.84 -6.25
N SER A 235 -9.73 -14.30 -5.10
CA SER A 235 -10.67 -13.56 -4.26
C SER A 235 -10.09 -12.21 -3.80
N ASP A 236 -8.87 -12.19 -3.28
CA ASP A 236 -8.20 -10.94 -2.89
C ASP A 236 -8.08 -9.97 -4.06
N PHE A 237 -7.67 -10.48 -5.22
CA PHE A 237 -7.53 -9.68 -6.43
C PHE A 237 -8.87 -9.12 -6.89
N ALA A 238 -9.94 -9.92 -6.82
CA ALA A 238 -11.29 -9.49 -7.17
C ALA A 238 -11.78 -8.38 -6.22
N VAL A 239 -11.73 -8.65 -4.90
CA VAL A 239 -12.27 -7.75 -3.87
C VAL A 239 -11.60 -6.38 -3.91
N TYR A 240 -10.27 -6.34 -4.02
CA TYR A 240 -9.50 -5.11 -3.94
C TYR A 240 -9.11 -4.51 -5.30
N GLY A 241 -9.34 -5.23 -6.40
CA GLY A 241 -8.94 -4.78 -7.73
C GLY A 241 -9.64 -3.51 -8.16
N GLY A 242 -10.93 -3.35 -7.82
CA GLY A 242 -11.67 -2.12 -8.09
C GLY A 242 -11.04 -0.92 -7.39
N CYS A 243 -10.65 -1.09 -6.12
CA CYS A 243 -9.96 -0.05 -5.36
C CYS A 243 -8.58 0.30 -5.96
N TRP A 244 -7.79 -0.70 -6.38
CA TRP A 244 -6.51 -0.47 -7.05
C TRP A 244 -6.66 0.35 -8.33
N VAL A 245 -7.65 0.01 -9.17
CA VAL A 245 -7.95 0.72 -10.41
C VAL A 245 -8.52 2.12 -10.15
N LEU A 246 -9.31 2.33 -9.07
CA LEU A 246 -9.68 3.69 -8.62
C LEU A 246 -8.45 4.54 -8.30
N GLY A 247 -7.40 3.94 -7.75
CA GLY A 247 -6.09 4.57 -7.59
C GLY A 247 -5.53 5.10 -8.91
N PHE A 248 -5.59 4.29 -9.98
CA PHE A 248 -5.21 4.72 -11.33
C PHE A 248 -6.09 5.86 -11.84
N ALA A 249 -7.41 5.74 -11.66
CA ALA A 249 -8.38 6.75 -12.08
C ALA A 249 -8.16 8.10 -11.39
N HIS A 250 -7.78 8.08 -10.11
CA HIS A 250 -7.41 9.29 -9.38
C HIS A 250 -6.10 9.90 -9.91
N HIS A 251 -5.07 9.09 -10.13
CA HIS A 251 -3.78 9.57 -10.65
C HIS A 251 -3.88 10.12 -12.09
N GLU A 252 -4.59 9.44 -12.98
CA GLU A 252 -4.82 9.86 -14.38
C GLU A 252 -5.83 11.02 -14.49
N GLY A 253 -6.38 11.50 -13.37
CA GLY A 253 -7.34 12.60 -13.33
C GLY A 253 -8.71 12.26 -13.91
N VAL A 254 -8.98 10.99 -14.22
CA VAL A 254 -10.28 10.51 -14.73
C VAL A 254 -11.38 10.77 -13.71
N LEU A 255 -11.10 10.50 -12.42
CA LEU A 255 -12.06 10.69 -11.34
C LEU A 255 -12.48 12.17 -11.20
N LYS A 256 -11.55 13.12 -11.45
CA LYS A 256 -11.83 14.56 -11.41
C LYS A 256 -12.75 15.05 -12.54
N LYS A 257 -12.86 14.28 -13.64
CA LYS A 257 -13.77 14.61 -14.76
C LYS A 257 -15.21 14.24 -14.45
N VAL A 258 -15.44 13.35 -13.49
CA VAL A 258 -16.79 12.93 -13.08
C VAL A 258 -17.37 14.00 -12.15
N PRO A 259 -18.58 14.51 -12.42
CA PRO A 259 -19.26 15.43 -11.51
C PRO A 259 -19.37 14.84 -10.10
N ARG A 260 -19.04 15.64 -9.08
CA ARG A 260 -18.98 15.17 -7.68
C ARG A 260 -20.29 14.52 -7.23
N TYR A 261 -21.43 15.10 -7.60
CA TYR A 261 -22.73 14.55 -7.23
C TYR A 261 -22.96 13.15 -7.83
N LEU A 262 -22.57 12.91 -9.09
CA LEU A 262 -22.68 11.58 -9.71
C LEU A 262 -21.74 10.57 -9.04
N ALA A 263 -20.50 10.97 -8.77
CA ALA A 263 -19.52 10.11 -8.11
C ALA A 263 -19.97 9.73 -6.71
N VAL A 264 -20.44 10.70 -5.91
CA VAL A 264 -20.91 10.47 -4.53
C VAL A 264 -22.21 9.67 -4.52
N SER A 265 -23.21 10.02 -5.33
CA SER A 265 -24.47 9.27 -5.39
C SER A 265 -24.25 7.82 -5.85
N GLY A 266 -23.43 7.61 -6.89
CA GLY A 266 -23.06 6.27 -7.35
C GLY A 266 -22.32 5.47 -6.29
N ALA A 267 -21.35 6.08 -5.60
CA ALA A 267 -20.63 5.46 -4.50
C ALA A 267 -21.56 5.07 -3.35
N THR A 268 -22.47 5.96 -2.94
CA THR A 268 -23.45 5.69 -1.88
C THR A 268 -24.40 4.55 -2.26
N LEU A 269 -24.84 4.47 -3.52
CA LEU A 269 -25.66 3.35 -3.99
C LEU A 269 -24.91 2.02 -3.93
N ILE A 270 -23.65 1.99 -4.35
CA ILE A 270 -22.80 0.79 -4.27
C ILE A 270 -22.54 0.39 -2.81
N MET A 271 -22.30 1.37 -1.93
CA MET A 271 -22.15 1.13 -0.48
C MET A 271 -23.44 0.59 0.14
N GLY A 272 -24.59 1.16 -0.21
CA GLY A 272 -25.90 0.69 0.23
C GLY A 272 -26.16 -0.74 -0.23
N PHE A 273 -25.81 -1.08 -1.47
CA PHE A 273 -25.84 -2.46 -1.97
C PHE A 273 -24.95 -3.39 -1.14
N GLY A 274 -23.72 -2.97 -0.80
CA GLY A 274 -22.81 -3.76 0.02
C GLY A 274 -23.39 -4.09 1.41
N LEU A 275 -23.99 -3.10 2.09
CA LEU A 275 -24.62 -3.32 3.39
C LEU A 275 -25.90 -4.16 3.30
N TRP A 276 -26.72 -3.95 2.28
CA TRP A 276 -27.89 -4.79 2.01
C TRP A 276 -27.50 -6.24 1.72
N TRP A 277 -26.43 -6.45 0.96
CA TRP A 277 -25.89 -7.78 0.71
C TRP A 277 -25.41 -8.45 2.02
N ALA A 278 -24.64 -7.72 2.82
CA ALA A 278 -24.12 -8.19 4.09
C ALA A 278 -25.23 -8.62 5.06
N SER A 279 -26.37 -7.90 5.10
CA SER A 279 -27.49 -8.26 5.98
C SER A 279 -28.08 -9.64 5.68
N GLY A 280 -27.88 -10.18 4.48
CA GLY A 280 -28.30 -11.52 4.08
C GLY A 280 -27.20 -12.57 4.08
N HIS A 281 -25.93 -12.19 4.29
CA HIS A 281 -24.74 -13.04 4.13
C HIS A 281 -23.73 -12.80 5.25
N LEU A 282 -24.19 -12.73 6.50
CA LEU A 282 -23.32 -12.51 7.66
C LEU A 282 -22.28 -13.63 7.76
N GLY A 283 -21.02 -13.24 7.99
CA GLY A 283 -19.92 -14.16 8.20
C GLY A 283 -19.88 -14.74 9.62
N PRO A 284 -18.86 -15.54 9.95
CA PRO A 284 -18.64 -16.03 11.31
C PRO A 284 -18.57 -14.90 12.35
N ASP A 285 -17.95 -13.77 12.00
CA ASP A 285 -17.85 -12.59 12.86
C ASP A 285 -19.03 -11.60 12.66
N GLY A 286 -20.14 -12.08 12.10
CA GLY A 286 -21.37 -11.34 11.92
C GLY A 286 -21.25 -10.23 10.88
N TRP A 287 -21.25 -8.98 11.35
CA TRP A 287 -21.23 -7.77 10.49
C TRP A 287 -19.82 -7.37 10.02
N ASP A 288 -18.82 -8.22 10.24
CA ASP A 288 -17.50 -7.94 9.72
C ASP A 288 -17.47 -8.12 8.20
N LEU A 289 -17.39 -6.99 7.49
CA LEU A 289 -17.31 -7.00 6.04
C LEU A 289 -16.08 -7.76 5.54
N ASN A 290 -15.01 -7.91 6.31
CA ASN A 290 -13.83 -8.67 5.88
C ASN A 290 -14.15 -10.13 5.52
N ASP A 291 -15.20 -10.70 6.11
CA ASP A 291 -15.65 -12.08 5.85
C ASP A 291 -16.62 -12.19 4.67
N ILE A 292 -17.03 -11.05 4.10
CA ILE A 292 -18.09 -10.98 3.09
C ILE A 292 -17.53 -10.33 1.82
N PRO A 293 -16.88 -11.09 0.92
CA PRO A 293 -16.11 -10.54 -0.20
C PRO A 293 -16.86 -9.50 -1.05
N LEU A 294 -18.12 -9.77 -1.41
CA LEU A 294 -18.91 -8.86 -2.24
C LEU A 294 -19.29 -7.57 -1.50
N ALA A 295 -19.66 -7.68 -0.22
CA ALA A 295 -19.96 -6.51 0.60
C ALA A 295 -18.70 -5.67 0.82
N GLN A 296 -17.55 -6.32 1.09
CA GLN A 296 -16.27 -5.64 1.26
C GLN A 296 -15.85 -4.89 0.01
N ALA A 297 -15.96 -5.52 -1.15
CA ALA A 297 -15.58 -4.92 -2.43
C ALA A 297 -16.44 -3.70 -2.74
N ALA A 298 -17.77 -3.83 -2.61
CA ALA A 298 -18.71 -2.74 -2.85
C ALA A 298 -18.52 -1.57 -1.86
N TRP A 299 -18.45 -1.88 -0.56
CA TRP A 299 -18.25 -0.88 0.49
C TRP A 299 -16.91 -0.14 0.33
N SER A 300 -15.82 -0.89 0.18
CA SER A 300 -14.48 -0.34 -0.04
C SER A 300 -14.43 0.54 -1.28
N PHE A 301 -15.04 0.09 -2.39
CA PHE A 301 -15.07 0.84 -3.64
C PHE A 301 -15.75 2.20 -3.47
N GLY A 302 -16.95 2.23 -2.88
CA GLY A 302 -17.67 3.49 -2.68
C GLY A 302 -16.96 4.45 -1.72
N VAL A 303 -16.43 3.96 -0.59
CA VAL A 303 -15.65 4.78 0.34
C VAL A 303 -14.41 5.36 -0.36
N VAL A 304 -13.69 4.57 -1.14
CA VAL A 304 -12.51 5.03 -1.89
C VAL A 304 -12.89 6.07 -2.94
N VAL A 305 -14.00 5.91 -3.68
CA VAL A 305 -14.49 6.94 -4.61
C VAL A 305 -14.67 8.26 -3.88
N ILE A 306 -15.37 8.26 -2.74
CA ILE A 306 -15.62 9.48 -1.95
C ILE A 306 -14.30 10.10 -1.47
N LEU A 307 -13.42 9.31 -0.84
CA LEU A 307 -12.13 9.80 -0.34
C LEU A 307 -11.27 10.41 -1.46
N LEU A 308 -11.20 9.76 -2.63
CA LEU A 308 -10.38 10.23 -3.75
C LEU A 308 -11.03 11.40 -4.54
N GLN A 309 -12.36 11.53 -4.51
CA GLN A 309 -13.08 12.66 -5.11
C GLN A 309 -12.86 13.96 -4.33
N TYR A 310 -12.78 13.85 -3.00
CA TYR A 310 -12.54 14.98 -2.09
C TYR A 310 -11.07 15.17 -1.73
N ALA A 311 -10.16 14.32 -2.24
CA ALA A 311 -8.74 14.36 -1.91
C ALA A 311 -8.12 15.75 -2.19
N PRO A 312 -7.79 16.51 -1.13
CA PRO A 312 -7.08 17.77 -1.29
C PRO A 312 -5.60 17.49 -1.61
N SER A 313 -4.96 18.41 -2.33
CA SER A 313 -3.52 18.33 -2.59
C SER A 313 -2.73 19.04 -1.50
N TRP A 314 -2.36 18.30 -0.44
CA TRP A 314 -1.65 18.88 0.70
C TRP A 314 -0.14 18.64 0.62
N GLN A 315 0.63 19.73 0.60
CA GLN A 315 2.10 19.65 0.77
C GLN A 315 2.51 19.53 2.25
N GLN A 316 1.68 20.05 3.16
CA GLN A 316 1.86 20.01 4.61
C GLN A 316 0.49 19.74 5.26
N LEU A 317 0.48 19.10 6.44
CA LEU A 317 -0.77 18.87 7.16
C LEU A 317 -1.35 20.21 7.70
N PRO A 318 -2.63 20.51 7.47
CA PRO A 318 -3.20 21.80 7.83
C PRO A 318 -3.52 21.92 9.34
N GLY A 319 -3.35 23.13 9.88
CA GLY A 319 -3.85 23.50 11.21
C GLY A 319 -3.42 22.55 12.34
N ARG A 320 -4.39 22.02 13.10
CA ARG A 320 -4.14 21.10 14.21
C ARG A 320 -3.52 19.76 13.77
N LEU A 321 -3.71 19.35 12.52
CA LEU A 321 -3.13 18.11 11.98
C LEU A 321 -1.61 18.20 11.84
N ALA A 322 -1.03 19.40 11.73
CA ALA A 322 0.41 19.61 11.65
C ALA A 322 1.18 19.01 12.85
N ARG A 323 0.54 18.91 14.02
CA ARG A 323 1.14 18.29 15.22
C ARG A 323 1.44 16.80 15.03
N TRP A 324 0.66 16.13 14.18
CA TRP A 324 0.78 14.70 13.88
C TRP A 324 1.73 14.43 12.71
N ASP A 325 2.30 15.46 12.08
CA ASP A 325 3.12 15.32 10.87
C ASP A 325 4.32 14.39 11.07
N LYS A 326 4.96 14.45 12.24
CA LYS A 326 6.06 13.56 12.62
C LYS A 326 5.63 12.10 12.72
N LEU A 327 4.47 11.84 13.32
CA LEU A 327 3.92 10.49 13.50
C LEU A 327 3.45 9.91 12.17
N VAL A 328 2.74 10.70 11.37
CA VAL A 328 2.33 10.34 10.00
C VAL A 328 3.56 10.07 9.11
N THR A 329 4.62 10.86 9.25
CA THR A 329 5.86 10.63 8.49
C THR A 329 6.55 9.35 8.93
N LEU A 330 6.63 9.10 10.24
CA LEU A 330 7.23 7.90 10.80
C LEU A 330 6.46 6.64 10.37
N SER A 331 5.14 6.61 10.56
CA SER A 331 4.28 5.48 10.21
C SER A 331 4.42 5.11 8.75
N ASN A 332 4.41 6.10 7.84
CA ASN A 332 4.55 5.84 6.42
C ASN A 332 5.96 5.39 6.01
N ASN A 333 7.00 5.87 6.69
CA ASN A 333 8.39 5.46 6.44
C ASN A 333 8.71 4.08 7.05
N ARG A 334 7.85 3.57 7.94
CA ARG A 334 7.98 2.29 8.65
C ARG A 334 6.75 1.40 8.49
N ALA A 335 6.00 1.60 7.42
CA ALA A 335 4.70 0.99 7.25
C ALA A 335 4.80 -0.52 7.13
N VAL A 336 5.86 -1.04 6.48
CA VAL A 336 6.04 -2.48 6.31
C VAL A 336 6.42 -3.12 7.64
N THR A 337 7.30 -2.50 8.42
CA THR A 337 7.66 -2.98 9.76
C THR A 337 6.44 -2.98 10.68
N ILE A 338 5.68 -1.88 10.74
CA ILE A 338 4.48 -1.84 11.59
C ILE A 338 3.48 -2.92 11.14
N TYR A 339 3.26 -3.05 9.83
CA TYR A 339 2.32 -4.03 9.30
C TYR A 339 2.75 -5.48 9.56
N LEU A 340 4.02 -5.83 9.40
CA LEU A 340 4.45 -7.21 9.61
C LEU A 340 4.41 -7.59 11.10
N TRP A 341 4.84 -6.67 11.96
CA TRP A 341 5.08 -7.02 13.37
C TRP A 341 3.87 -6.83 14.28
N HIS A 342 2.86 -6.03 13.91
CA HIS A 342 1.81 -5.64 14.86
C HIS A 342 1.08 -6.81 15.53
N ASN A 343 0.61 -7.83 14.80
CA ASN A 343 -0.11 -8.95 15.43
C ASN A 343 0.78 -9.75 16.37
N LEU A 344 2.02 -10.05 15.96
CA LEU A 344 2.99 -10.71 16.82
C LEU A 344 3.28 -9.90 18.10
N LEU A 345 3.33 -8.57 17.98
CA LEU A 345 3.52 -7.68 19.13
C LEU A 345 2.28 -7.55 20.00
N ILE A 346 1.06 -7.67 19.45
CA ILE A 346 -0.19 -7.75 20.22
C ILE A 346 -0.12 -8.99 21.11
N MET A 347 0.22 -10.15 20.55
CA MET A 347 0.37 -11.37 21.35
C MET A 347 1.49 -11.25 22.38
N ALA A 348 2.60 -10.60 22.05
CA ALA A 348 3.68 -10.36 23.00
C ALA A 348 3.24 -9.49 24.20
N THR A 349 2.11 -8.78 24.14
CA THR A 349 1.57 -8.06 25.30
C THR A 349 1.04 -9.00 26.39
N VAL A 350 0.49 -10.17 26.02
CA VAL A 350 -0.07 -11.17 26.95
C VAL A 350 0.96 -11.58 28.02
N PRO A 351 2.12 -12.19 27.68
CA PRO A 351 3.07 -12.64 28.69
C PRO A 351 3.71 -11.48 29.50
N ILE A 352 3.63 -10.24 29.01
CA ILE A 352 4.07 -9.05 29.75
C ILE A 352 3.03 -8.64 30.78
N ILE A 353 1.75 -8.66 30.41
CA ILE A 353 0.63 -8.34 31.33
C ILE A 353 0.49 -9.47 32.36
N ASP A 354 0.73 -10.72 32.00
CA ASP A 354 0.72 -11.86 32.92
C ASP A 354 1.67 -11.66 34.11
N GLN A 355 2.77 -10.92 33.93
CA GLN A 355 3.67 -10.60 35.04
C GLN A 355 3.03 -9.73 36.12
N LEU A 356 1.98 -8.97 35.80
CA LEU A 356 1.26 -8.16 36.79
C LEU A 356 0.51 -9.06 37.77
N TYR A 357 0.00 -10.22 37.34
CA TYR A 357 -0.67 -11.18 38.22
C TYR A 357 0.27 -11.76 39.29
N ASN A 358 1.59 -11.71 39.07
CA ASN A 358 2.59 -12.16 40.06
C ASN A 358 2.89 -11.12 41.16
N LEU A 359 2.23 -9.95 41.15
CA LEU A 359 2.49 -8.89 42.13
C LEU A 359 1.79 -9.19 43.47
N PRO A 360 2.42 -8.87 44.63
CA PRO A 360 1.89 -9.25 45.96
C PRO A 360 0.49 -8.71 46.30
N PHE A 361 0.02 -7.65 45.64
CA PHE A 361 -1.31 -7.09 45.87
C PHE A 361 -2.41 -7.70 44.98
N MET A 362 -2.05 -8.61 44.07
CA MET A 362 -2.98 -9.34 43.19
C MET A 362 -3.55 -10.60 43.84
N GLU A 363 -3.27 -10.83 45.12
CA GLU A 363 -3.85 -11.94 45.90
C GLU A 363 -5.36 -11.78 46.16
N SER A 364 -5.92 -10.58 45.93
CA SER A 364 -7.35 -10.32 46.11
C SER A 364 -8.15 -10.50 44.82
N ASP A 365 -9.29 -11.19 44.89
CA ASP A 365 -10.20 -11.42 43.76
C ASP A 365 -10.63 -10.11 43.08
N ALA A 366 -10.77 -9.03 43.85
CA ALA A 366 -11.12 -7.72 43.35
C ALA A 366 -10.01 -7.11 42.46
N ALA A 367 -8.74 -7.31 42.82
CA ALA A 367 -7.60 -6.83 42.05
C ALA A 367 -7.44 -7.64 40.75
N THR A 368 -7.55 -8.96 40.83
CA THR A 368 -7.53 -9.87 39.66
C THR A 368 -8.66 -9.54 38.69
N SER A 369 -9.90 -9.41 39.17
CA SER A 369 -11.04 -9.05 38.32
C SER A 369 -10.91 -7.66 37.67
N LEU A 370 -10.25 -6.72 38.35
CA LEU A 370 -9.96 -5.40 37.76
C LEU A 370 -8.94 -5.52 36.63
N LEU A 371 -7.90 -6.33 36.81
CA LEU A 371 -6.89 -6.57 35.77
C LEU A 371 -7.50 -7.29 34.57
N ASP A 372 -8.31 -8.33 34.78
CA ASP A 372 -9.01 -9.05 33.71
C ASP A 372 -9.86 -8.10 32.84
N LYS A 373 -10.53 -7.12 33.48
CA LYS A 373 -11.32 -6.10 32.77
C LYS A 373 -10.46 -5.05 32.07
N ALA A 374 -9.26 -4.80 32.58
CA ALA A 374 -8.33 -3.81 32.05
C ALA A 374 -7.40 -4.40 30.98
N ASP A 375 -7.32 -5.72 30.86
CA ASP A 375 -6.34 -6.45 30.06
C ASP A 375 -6.25 -5.93 28.62
N THR A 376 -7.36 -5.96 27.87
CA THR A 376 -7.40 -5.45 26.49
C THR A 376 -6.97 -3.97 26.39
N PHE A 377 -7.31 -3.15 27.39
CA PHE A 377 -6.88 -1.75 27.43
C PHE A 377 -5.38 -1.61 27.72
N LEU A 378 -4.82 -2.48 28.56
CA LEU A 378 -3.38 -2.55 28.80
C LEU A 378 -2.63 -3.03 27.56
N MET A 379 -3.14 -4.03 26.84
CA MET A 379 -2.62 -4.45 25.53
C MET A 379 -2.60 -3.26 24.57
N PHE A 380 -3.69 -2.48 24.51
CA PHE A 380 -3.79 -1.30 23.68
C PHE A 380 -2.78 -0.19 24.04
N LEU A 381 -2.44 -0.02 25.32
CA LEU A 381 -1.40 0.91 25.73
C LEU A 381 0.00 0.38 25.41
N LEU A 382 0.22 -0.93 25.59
CA LEU A 382 1.53 -1.58 25.47
C LEU A 382 1.94 -1.85 24.02
N ILE A 383 1.00 -2.03 23.09
CA ILE A 383 1.32 -2.28 21.68
C ILE A 383 2.12 -1.13 21.04
N TRP A 384 1.85 0.13 21.39
CA TRP A 384 2.55 1.29 20.79
C TRP A 384 4.05 1.37 21.13
N PRO A 385 4.48 1.25 22.40
CA PRO A 385 5.90 1.17 22.72
C PRO A 385 6.55 -0.10 22.13
N LEU A 386 5.85 -1.24 22.07
CA LEU A 386 6.37 -2.43 21.39
C LEU A 386 6.59 -2.20 19.89
N ILE A 387 5.66 -1.52 19.21
CA ILE A 387 5.84 -1.09 17.82
C ILE A 387 7.04 -0.14 17.70
N ALA A 388 7.24 0.78 18.64
CA ALA A 388 8.41 1.65 18.64
C ALA A 388 9.72 0.85 18.77
N VAL A 389 9.75 -0.17 19.62
CA VAL A 389 10.89 -1.10 19.75
C VAL A 389 11.13 -1.86 18.44
N ALA A 390 10.09 -2.40 17.81
CA ALA A 390 10.21 -3.09 16.52
C ALA A 390 10.72 -2.16 15.40
N ILE A 391 10.29 -0.88 15.39
CA ILE A 391 10.81 0.14 14.48
C ILE A 391 12.32 0.36 14.68
N LEU A 392 12.79 0.41 15.93
CA LEU A 392 14.21 0.57 16.23
C LEU A 392 15.01 -0.68 15.84
N ALA A 393 14.47 -1.87 16.10
CA ALA A 393 15.12 -3.14 15.85
C ALA A 393 15.19 -3.53 14.37
N PHE A 394 14.11 -3.30 13.60
CA PHE A 394 13.96 -3.82 12.23
C PHE A 394 13.72 -2.72 11.18
N GLY A 395 13.29 -1.52 11.60
CA GLY A 395 12.87 -0.47 10.67
C GLY A 395 13.97 0.06 9.74
N TRP A 396 15.24 -0.12 10.11
CA TRP A 396 16.39 0.24 9.26
C TRP A 396 16.46 -0.60 7.98
N ILE A 397 15.90 -1.82 7.99
CA ILE A 397 15.86 -2.73 6.83
C ILE A 397 15.09 -2.07 5.67
N GLU A 398 13.99 -1.35 5.97
CA GLU A 398 13.23 -0.61 4.95
C GLU A 398 14.05 0.49 4.26
N ASP A 399 14.98 1.13 4.98
CA ASP A 399 15.87 2.14 4.38
C ASP A 399 16.89 1.48 3.44
N ILE A 400 17.51 0.37 3.84
CA ILE A 400 18.43 -0.41 2.98
C ILE A 400 17.69 -0.92 1.74
N ALA A 401 16.52 -1.51 1.95
CA ALA A 401 15.60 -1.96 0.92
C ALA A 401 15.18 -0.81 -0.02
N ALA A 402 15.26 0.45 0.42
CA ALA A 402 15.02 1.65 -0.38
C ALA A 402 16.28 2.28 -1.02
N LYS A 403 17.50 1.76 -0.80
CA LYS A 403 18.80 2.41 -1.11
C LYS A 403 18.99 3.75 -0.40
N ARG A 404 18.61 3.82 0.88
CA ARG A 404 18.78 4.99 1.74
C ARG A 404 19.70 4.62 2.89
N SER A 405 20.37 5.62 3.46
CA SER A 405 21.13 5.43 4.70
C SER A 405 20.19 4.97 5.82
N PRO A 406 20.56 3.93 6.59
CA PRO A 406 19.79 3.46 7.73
C PRO A 406 19.47 4.59 8.71
N ARG A 407 18.20 4.73 9.09
CA ARG A 407 17.76 5.65 10.15
C ARG A 407 16.97 4.87 11.18
N LEU A 408 17.24 5.11 12.46
CA LEU A 408 16.46 4.47 13.53
C LEU A 408 15.05 5.07 13.64
N TRP A 409 14.94 6.40 13.46
CA TRP A 409 13.67 7.12 13.67
C TRP A 409 13.41 8.20 12.61
N PRO A 410 12.87 7.84 11.42
CA PRO A 410 12.70 8.77 10.30
C PRO A 410 11.40 9.61 10.42
N ASN A 411 11.31 10.46 11.43
CA ASN A 411 10.12 11.29 11.70
C ASN A 411 10.08 12.63 10.92
N GLY A 412 10.95 12.82 9.93
CA GLY A 412 10.98 14.03 9.08
C GLY A 412 11.90 15.15 9.56
N VAL A 413 12.53 15.03 10.74
CA VAL A 413 13.54 16.00 11.19
C VAL A 413 14.82 15.80 10.37
N VAL A 414 15.14 16.76 9.50
CA VAL A 414 16.46 16.82 8.85
C VAL A 414 17.48 17.08 9.96
N ARG A 415 18.27 16.07 10.34
CA ARG A 415 19.46 16.30 11.17
C ARG A 415 20.36 17.25 10.38
N GLY A 416 20.45 18.50 10.84
CA GLY A 416 21.21 19.55 10.19
C GLY A 416 22.61 19.07 9.86
N ARG A 417 22.96 19.12 8.57
CA ARG A 417 24.37 19.06 8.17
C ARG A 417 25.09 20.18 8.92
N SER A 418 26.05 19.76 9.74
CA SER A 418 27.05 20.56 10.44
C SER A 418 27.24 21.98 9.90
N ARG A 419 26.80 22.97 10.68
CA ARG A 419 27.41 24.32 10.70
C ARG A 419 28.84 24.15 11.22
N ARG A 420 29.81 23.83 10.37
CA ARG A 420 31.24 24.04 10.66
C ARG A 420 32.10 23.89 9.40
N LYS A 421 32.34 25.03 8.75
CA LYS A 421 33.63 25.51 8.21
C LYS A 421 33.36 26.63 7.19
N VAL A 422 33.09 27.84 7.69
CA VAL A 422 33.54 29.08 7.06
C VAL A 422 33.86 30.03 8.20
N ALA A 423 35.14 30.06 8.60
CA ALA A 423 35.81 31.15 9.32
C ALA A 423 37.18 30.62 9.78
N SER A 424 38.15 30.69 8.87
CA SER A 424 39.54 30.94 9.21
C SER A 424 40.09 31.78 8.05
N SER A 425 39.74 33.05 8.11
CA SER A 425 40.52 34.13 7.51
C SER A 425 41.66 34.46 8.47
#